data_AF-Q83D05-F1
#
_entry.id   AF-Q83D05-F1
#
_cell.length_a   1.000
_cell.length_b   1.000
_cell.length_c   1.000
_cell.angle_alpha   90.00
_cell.angle_beta   90.00
_cell.angle_gamma   90.00
#
_symmetry.space_group_name_H-M   'P 1'
#
loop_
_entity.id
_entity.type
_entity.pdbx_description
1 polymer ?
#
loop_
_entity_poly.entity_id
_entity_poly.type
_entity_poly.pdbx_seq_one_letter_code
_entity_poly.pdbx_strand_id
1 'polypeptide(L)'
;MLRRLCFFCLCFCMLSLSYGQGKYFLCGPDEDGCGPGEYQCCLCMPYDGALAGEPYCLNFDNVSCVPLAQAPNCPKGDIFKDQGTCLAVAFQSEPEPPCPLVDEQFCRQHHVPVCQKDSGAETCHPM
;
A
#
# COMPACT_ATOMS: atom_id res chain seq x y z
N MET A 1 -5.83 28.12 -44.98
CA MET A 1 -5.89 26.70 -44.59
C MET A 1 -4.87 26.29 -43.50
N LEU A 2 -3.78 27.03 -43.26
CA LEU A 2 -2.75 26.68 -42.25
C LEU A 2 -3.19 26.81 -40.77
N ARG A 3 -4.19 27.64 -40.48
CA ARG A 3 -4.58 28.02 -39.11
C ARG A 3 -5.46 26.98 -38.39
N ARG A 4 -6.01 26.01 -39.13
CA ARG A 4 -6.89 24.95 -38.58
C ARG A 4 -6.14 23.67 -38.23
N LEU A 5 -4.92 23.46 -38.76
CA LEU A 5 -4.11 22.27 -38.46
C LEU A 5 -3.42 22.33 -37.09
N CYS A 6 -3.04 23.53 -36.60
CA CYS A 6 -2.38 23.65 -35.30
C CYS A 6 -3.31 23.35 -34.11
N PHE A 7 -4.61 23.56 -34.23
CA PHE A 7 -5.55 23.31 -33.14
C PHE A 7 -5.81 21.82 -32.89
N PHE A 8 -5.72 20.99 -33.94
CA PHE A 8 -5.94 19.55 -33.82
C PHE A 8 -4.74 18.80 -33.21
N CYS A 9 -3.52 19.34 -33.36
CA CYS A 9 -2.32 18.73 -32.79
C CYS A 9 -2.13 19.07 -31.30
N LEU A 10 -2.56 20.27 -30.87
CA LEU A 10 -2.43 20.72 -29.48
C LEU A 10 -3.41 20.05 -28.50
N CYS A 11 -4.47 19.42 -28.98
CA CYS A 11 -5.42 18.70 -28.13
C CYS A 11 -5.00 17.26 -27.80
N PHE A 12 -4.08 16.66 -28.58
CA PHE A 12 -3.69 15.27 -28.41
C PHE A 12 -2.60 15.07 -27.33
N CYS A 13 -1.86 16.13 -26.96
CA CYS A 13 -0.82 16.05 -25.94
C CYS A 13 -1.31 16.18 -24.48
N MET A 14 -2.59 16.49 -24.25
CA MET A 14 -3.16 16.66 -22.91
C MET A 14 -3.88 15.39 -22.37
N LEU A 15 -3.90 14.31 -23.15
CA LEU A 15 -4.40 13.00 -22.72
C LEU A 15 -3.29 12.08 -22.22
N SER A 16 -2.22 12.67 -21.67
CA SER A 16 -1.33 11.96 -20.77
C SER A 16 -2.14 11.63 -19.52
N LEU A 17 -2.86 10.51 -19.54
CA LEU A 17 -3.37 9.84 -18.36
C LEU A 17 -2.24 9.86 -17.33
N SER A 18 -2.41 10.68 -16.29
CA SER A 18 -1.65 10.54 -15.06
C SER A 18 -2.08 9.21 -14.45
N TYR A 19 -1.51 8.12 -14.95
CA TYR A 19 -1.55 6.83 -14.29
C TYR A 19 -0.69 7.04 -13.04
N GLY A 20 -1.33 7.46 -11.95
CA GLY A 20 -0.66 7.60 -10.67
C GLY A 20 -0.08 6.23 -10.34
N GLN A 21 1.24 6.09 -10.41
CA GLN A 21 1.90 4.86 -10.00
C GLN A 21 1.74 4.76 -8.49
N GLY A 22 0.66 4.11 -8.05
CA GLY A 22 0.44 3.81 -6.65
C GLY A 22 1.58 2.95 -6.14
N LYS A 23 2.13 3.29 -4.98
CA LYS A 23 3.03 2.41 -4.24
C LYS A 23 2.22 1.61 -3.23
N TYR A 24 2.70 0.41 -2.94
CA TYR A 24 2.08 -0.51 -2.00
C TYR A 24 3.16 -1.15 -1.14
N PHE A 25 2.84 -1.44 0.11
CA PHE A 25 3.60 -2.35 0.94
C PHE A 25 3.21 -3.79 0.60
N LEU A 26 4.18 -4.63 0.25
CA LEU A 26 3.98 -6.05 0.02
C LEU A 26 4.18 -6.79 1.34
N CYS A 27 3.09 -7.26 1.95
CA CYS A 27 3.13 -7.96 3.23
C CYS A 27 2.84 -9.45 3.04
N GLY A 28 3.67 -10.30 3.65
CA GLY A 28 3.49 -11.75 3.64
C GLY A 28 2.63 -12.23 4.80
N PRO A 29 2.24 -13.52 4.78
CA PRO A 29 1.48 -14.14 5.86
C PRO A 29 2.36 -14.64 7.02
N ASP A 30 3.69 -14.58 6.88
CA ASP A 30 4.66 -15.16 7.81
C ASP A 30 5.84 -14.20 8.06
N GLU A 31 6.65 -14.51 9.07
CA GLU A 31 7.77 -13.72 9.63
C GLU A 31 8.84 -13.39 8.58
N ASP A 32 8.99 -14.24 7.55
CA ASP A 32 9.92 -14.05 6.45
C ASP A 32 9.43 -13.06 5.37
N GLY A 33 8.19 -12.57 5.48
CA GLY A 33 7.56 -11.68 4.52
C GLY A 33 7.14 -12.39 3.22
N CYS A 34 7.44 -11.77 2.06
CA CYS A 34 6.99 -12.25 0.75
C CYS A 34 8.15 -12.68 -0.14
N GLY A 35 8.36 -14.00 -0.26
CA GLY A 35 9.36 -14.58 -1.15
C GLY A 35 8.88 -14.78 -2.59
N PRO A 36 9.80 -14.91 -3.57
CA PRO A 36 9.46 -15.37 -4.92
C PRO A 36 8.77 -16.75 -4.87
N GLY A 37 7.58 -16.84 -5.44
CA GLY A 37 6.76 -18.07 -5.45
C GLY A 37 5.62 -18.08 -4.44
N GLU A 38 5.57 -17.10 -3.53
CA GLU A 38 4.57 -17.01 -2.45
C GLU A 38 3.63 -15.82 -2.62
N TYR A 39 3.74 -15.07 -3.71
CA TYR A 39 2.96 -13.85 -3.97
C TYR A 39 1.44 -14.06 -3.92
N GLN A 40 0.96 -15.26 -4.21
CA GLN A 40 -0.46 -15.64 -4.09
C GLN A 40 -0.99 -15.59 -2.65
N CYS A 41 -0.10 -15.62 -1.65
CA CYS A 41 -0.42 -15.51 -0.23
C CYS A 41 -0.10 -14.12 0.35
N CYS A 42 0.47 -13.23 -0.48
CA CYS A 42 0.86 -11.89 -0.09
C CYS A 42 -0.30 -10.90 -0.25
N LEU A 43 -0.16 -9.73 0.38
CA LEU A 43 -1.11 -8.63 0.29
C LEU A 43 -0.37 -7.35 -0.11
N CYS A 44 -0.95 -6.61 -1.06
CA CYS A 44 -0.49 -5.27 -1.41
C CYS A 44 -1.32 -4.24 -0.62
N MET A 45 -0.73 -3.74 0.46
CA MET A 45 -1.31 -2.74 1.35
C MET A 45 -1.01 -1.33 0.83
N PRO A 46 -1.98 -0.41 0.81
CA PRO A 46 -1.79 0.91 0.23
C PRO A 46 -0.77 1.76 1.03
N TYR A 47 0.16 2.37 0.32
CA TYR A 47 1.15 3.29 0.88
C TYR A 47 0.60 4.72 0.93
N ASP A 48 0.59 5.33 2.12
CA ASP A 48 0.32 6.76 2.25
C ASP A 48 1.63 7.54 2.37
N GLY A 49 2.16 8.05 1.26
CA GLY A 49 3.45 8.74 1.27
C GLY A 49 3.52 10.00 2.11
N ALA A 50 2.40 10.56 2.57
CA ALA A 50 2.39 11.71 3.48
C ALA A 50 2.50 11.29 4.95
N LEU A 51 1.99 10.10 5.30
CA LEU A 51 1.89 9.65 6.68
C LEU A 51 2.76 8.43 6.98
N ALA A 52 3.26 7.72 5.97
CA ALA A 52 3.87 6.41 6.15
C ALA A 52 5.12 6.39 7.06
N GLY A 53 5.80 7.52 7.22
CA GLY A 53 6.94 7.68 8.13
C GLY A 53 6.58 8.19 9.53
N GLU A 54 5.31 8.50 9.79
CA GLU A 54 4.81 8.88 11.10
C GLU A 54 4.48 7.64 11.93
N PRO A 55 4.35 7.73 13.27
CA PRO A 55 3.96 6.60 14.10
C PRO A 55 2.56 6.08 13.77
N TYR A 56 2.40 4.76 13.80
CA TYR A 56 1.13 4.06 13.59
C TYR A 56 0.70 3.29 14.83
N CYS A 57 -0.61 3.15 14.99
CA CYS A 57 -1.24 2.28 15.95
C CYS A 57 -1.71 1.00 15.26
N LEU A 58 -1.33 -0.16 15.81
CA LEU A 58 -1.90 -1.44 15.44
C LEU A 58 -3.22 -1.64 16.16
N ASN A 59 -4.27 -1.89 15.40
CA ASN A 59 -5.56 -2.32 15.91
C ASN A 59 -5.71 -3.83 15.66
N PHE A 60 -5.65 -4.62 16.74
CA PHE A 60 -5.80 -6.07 16.69
C PHE A 60 -7.22 -6.54 16.40
N ASP A 61 -8.25 -5.75 16.73
CA ASP A 61 -9.65 -6.16 16.56
C ASP A 61 -10.01 -6.36 15.08
N ASN A 62 -9.36 -5.61 14.20
CA ASN A 62 -9.61 -5.63 12.75
C ASN A 62 -8.34 -5.80 11.92
N VAL A 63 -7.20 -6.13 12.56
CA VAL A 63 -5.87 -6.29 11.95
C VAL A 63 -5.56 -5.16 10.98
N SER A 64 -5.48 -3.93 11.50
CA SER A 64 -5.20 -2.74 10.70
C SER A 64 -4.21 -1.79 11.37
N CYS A 65 -3.59 -0.94 10.55
CA CYS A 65 -2.62 0.05 10.97
C CYS A 65 -3.15 1.43 10.64
N VAL A 66 -3.40 2.24 11.67
CA VAL A 66 -3.89 3.62 11.53
C VAL A 66 -2.85 4.61 12.03
N PRO A 67 -2.71 5.80 11.43
CA PRO A 67 -1.81 6.82 11.94
C PRO A 67 -2.12 7.13 13.41
N LEU A 68 -1.10 7.23 14.27
CA LEU A 68 -1.29 7.44 15.71
C LEU A 68 -2.10 8.70 16.02
N ALA A 69 -1.97 9.75 15.19
CA ALA A 69 -2.75 10.98 15.30
C ALA A 69 -4.27 10.76 15.20
N GLN A 70 -4.71 9.66 14.59
CA GLN A 70 -6.12 9.27 14.44
C GLN A 70 -6.57 8.30 15.54
N ALA A 71 -5.64 7.76 16.34
CA ALA A 71 -5.88 6.80 17.42
C ALA A 71 -5.23 7.27 18.74
N PRO A 72 -5.73 8.36 19.37
CA PRO A 72 -5.08 8.98 20.54
C PRO A 72 -5.02 8.09 21.79
N ASN A 73 -5.83 7.03 21.84
CA ASN A 73 -5.88 6.07 22.94
C ASN A 73 -5.13 4.76 22.64
N CYS A 74 -4.25 4.76 21.63
CA CYS A 74 -3.48 3.57 21.28
C CYS A 74 -2.67 3.05 22.48
N PRO A 75 -2.78 1.75 22.84
CA PRO A 75 -1.92 1.17 23.87
C PRO A 75 -0.46 1.32 23.48
N LYS A 76 0.42 1.64 24.44
CA LYS A 76 1.84 1.89 24.15
C LYS A 76 2.57 0.71 23.50
N GLY A 77 2.11 -0.52 23.77
CA GLY A 77 2.67 -1.74 23.17
C GLY A 77 2.33 -1.92 21.69
N ASP A 78 1.33 -1.18 21.20
CA ASP A 78 0.77 -1.33 19.86
C ASP A 78 1.15 -0.15 18.95
N ILE A 79 2.10 0.69 19.40
CA ILE A 79 2.60 1.85 18.67
C ILE A 79 3.88 1.44 17.93
N PHE A 80 3.87 1.62 16.62
CA PHE A 80 4.98 1.35 15.73
C PHE A 80 5.52 2.65 15.13
N LYS A 81 6.81 2.66 14.79
CA LYS A 81 7.52 3.86 14.33
C LYS A 81 7.06 4.37 12.97
N ASP A 82 6.53 3.49 12.12
CA ASP A 82 6.13 3.78 10.75
C ASP A 82 5.03 2.81 10.27
N GLN A 83 4.42 3.08 9.12
CA GLN A 83 3.37 2.25 8.54
C GLN A 83 3.87 0.84 8.21
N GLY A 84 5.08 0.72 7.64
CA GLY A 84 5.63 -0.54 7.15
C GLY A 84 5.91 -1.55 8.26
N THR A 85 6.42 -1.09 9.40
CA THR A 85 6.66 -1.93 10.59
C THR A 85 5.37 -2.30 11.31
N CYS A 86 4.38 -1.39 11.36
CA CYS A 86 3.06 -1.75 11.86
C CYS A 86 2.44 -2.87 11.01
N LEU A 87 2.47 -2.71 9.69
CA LEU A 87 1.93 -3.70 8.76
C LEU A 87 2.69 -5.03 8.82
N ALA A 88 4.01 -4.99 9.03
CA ALA A 88 4.79 -6.20 9.24
C ALA A 88 4.29 -6.95 10.48
N VAL A 89 4.09 -6.31 11.63
CA VAL A 89 3.49 -7.01 12.79
C VAL A 89 2.07 -7.48 12.52
N ALA A 90 1.26 -6.69 11.84
CA ALA A 90 -0.14 -7.03 11.55
C ALA A 90 -0.29 -8.28 10.67
N PHE A 91 0.63 -8.49 9.72
CA PHE A 91 0.49 -9.51 8.68
C PHE A 91 1.59 -10.57 8.68
N GLN A 92 2.80 -10.22 9.09
CA GLN A 92 3.99 -11.07 9.20
C GLN A 92 4.30 -11.48 10.64
N SER A 93 3.53 -11.03 11.64
CA SER A 93 3.75 -11.29 13.08
C SER A 93 5.03 -10.71 13.69
N GLU A 94 5.98 -10.21 12.87
CA GLU A 94 7.20 -9.55 13.32
C GLU A 94 7.38 -8.17 12.65
N PRO A 95 8.03 -7.21 13.33
CA PRO A 95 8.25 -5.87 12.78
C PRO A 95 9.41 -5.80 11.78
N GLU A 96 10.32 -6.78 11.81
CA GLU A 96 11.48 -6.87 10.94
C GLU A 96 11.52 -8.24 10.25
N PRO A 97 11.68 -8.30 8.91
CA PRO A 97 11.79 -7.16 8.00
C PRO A 97 10.47 -6.38 7.87
N PRO A 98 10.51 -5.04 7.67
CA PRO A 98 9.30 -4.31 7.32
C PRO A 98 8.77 -4.77 5.96
N CYS A 99 7.45 -4.65 5.73
CA CYS A 99 6.91 -4.91 4.39
C CYS A 99 7.62 -4.03 3.34
N PRO A 100 8.20 -4.59 2.27
CA PRO A 100 8.87 -3.80 1.25
C PRO A 100 7.88 -3.00 0.40
N LEU A 101 8.34 -1.86 -0.15
CA LEU A 101 7.57 -1.08 -1.11
C LEU A 101 7.70 -1.64 -2.53
N VAL A 102 6.57 -1.84 -3.17
CA VAL A 102 6.43 -2.22 -4.58
C VAL A 102 5.55 -1.22 -5.32
N ASP A 103 5.56 -1.27 -6.65
CA ASP A 103 4.63 -0.50 -7.47
C ASP A 103 3.34 -1.28 -7.74
N GLU A 104 2.31 -0.57 -8.18
CA GLU A 104 1.04 -1.20 -8.59
C GLU A 104 1.23 -2.26 -9.68
N GLN A 105 2.20 -2.04 -10.57
CA GLN A 105 2.50 -2.94 -11.67
C GLN A 105 2.95 -4.31 -11.16
N PHE A 106 3.79 -4.36 -10.12
CA PHE A 106 4.21 -5.58 -9.46
C PHE A 106 3.02 -6.37 -8.92
N CYS A 107 2.13 -5.71 -8.16
CA CYS A 107 0.95 -6.36 -7.58
C CYS A 107 0.07 -6.98 -8.69
N ARG A 108 -0.14 -6.24 -9.79
CA ARG A 108 -0.91 -6.73 -10.96
C ARG A 108 -0.21 -7.90 -11.66
N GLN A 109 1.09 -7.80 -11.93
CA GLN A 109 1.85 -8.83 -12.65
C GLN A 109 1.89 -10.15 -11.88
N HIS A 110 1.96 -10.08 -10.56
CA HIS A 110 2.03 -11.25 -9.68
C HIS A 110 0.66 -11.66 -9.12
N HIS A 111 -0.44 -11.04 -9.56
CA HIS A 111 -1.81 -11.28 -9.10
C HIS A 111 -1.96 -11.21 -7.56
N VAL A 112 -1.20 -10.30 -6.94
CA VAL A 112 -1.28 -10.04 -5.50
C VAL A 112 -2.54 -9.21 -5.23
N PRO A 113 -3.43 -9.66 -4.31
CA PRO A 113 -4.60 -8.87 -3.90
C PRO A 113 -4.20 -7.48 -3.40
N VAL A 114 -4.98 -6.47 -3.76
CA VAL A 114 -4.80 -5.10 -3.27
C VAL A 114 -5.87 -4.77 -2.25
N CYS A 115 -5.42 -4.21 -1.13
CA CYS A 115 -6.26 -3.88 0.02
C CYS A 115 -6.66 -2.40 0.01
N GLN A 116 -7.77 -2.06 0.65
CA GLN A 116 -8.22 -0.67 0.78
C GLN A 116 -7.52 0.04 1.94
N LYS A 117 -7.54 1.38 1.90
CA LYS A 117 -6.70 2.27 2.73
C LYS A 117 -6.94 2.18 4.24
N ASP A 118 -8.14 1.76 4.63
CA ASP A 118 -8.63 1.92 6.00
C ASP A 118 -9.14 0.61 6.61
N SER A 119 -8.81 -0.53 6.00
CA SER A 119 -9.47 -1.79 6.33
C SER A 119 -8.48 -2.94 6.33
N GLY A 120 -8.66 -3.85 7.30
CA GLY A 120 -7.81 -5.03 7.46
C GLY A 120 -7.87 -5.97 6.25
N ALA A 121 -7.17 -7.10 6.39
CA ALA A 121 -7.02 -8.17 5.38
C ALA A 121 -8.32 -8.52 4.63
N GLU A 122 -9.46 -8.37 5.32
CA GLU A 122 -10.79 -8.78 4.88
C GLU A 122 -11.38 -7.93 3.74
N THR A 123 -10.69 -6.86 3.36
CA THR A 123 -11.12 -5.95 2.27
C THR A 123 -10.20 -5.99 1.05
N CYS A 124 -9.28 -6.94 1.01
CA CYS A 124 -8.42 -7.14 -0.13
C CYS A 124 -9.21 -7.78 -1.26
N HIS A 125 -9.12 -7.18 -2.45
CA HIS A 125 -9.79 -7.70 -3.64
C HIS A 125 -8.74 -8.26 -4.60
N PRO A 126 -9.04 -9.40 -5.28
CA PRO A 126 -8.22 -9.86 -6.39
C PRO A 126 -8.11 -8.75 -7.45
N MET A 127 -6.91 -8.57 -7.98
CA MET A 127 -6.59 -7.64 -9.07
C MET A 127 -7.02 -8.16 -10.44
#